data_AF-A0A3B1D317-F1
#
_entry.id   AF-A0A3B1D317-F1
#
_cell.length_a   1.000
_cell.length_b   1.000
_cell.length_c   1.000
_cell.angle_alpha   90.00
_cell.angle_beta   90.00
_cell.angle_gamma   90.00
#
_symmetry.space_group_name_H-M   'P 1'
#
loop_
_entity.id
_entity.type
_entity.pdbx_description
1 polymer ?
#
loop_
_entity_poly.entity_id
_entity_poly.type
_entity_poly.pdbx_seq_one_letter_code
_entity_poly.pdbx_strand_id
1 'polypeptide(L)'
;MNVLNTSHETKTDQRIKTCGQLKLELIQRGLYISPDILKSPDVASGVCPGVPGEEVTLALTENLIVKTSLKPKDKAPMILKVQNDKLVLDAGEDEDREVGIIPLPAFLKNLMNERTPLSENICLDGYCLNIFLRAVDNGKKLNMSKDHIVAIVQSAFEEGSAD
;
A
#
# COMPACT_ATOMS: atom_id res chain seq x y z
N MET A 1 -43.93 -21.55 41.95
CA MET A 1 -43.41 -20.25 41.48
C MET A 1 -42.06 -20.53 40.84
N ASN A 2 -42.03 -20.66 39.51
CA ASN A 2 -40.80 -20.83 38.74
C ASN A 2 -40.42 -19.48 38.17
N VAL A 3 -39.24 -18.98 38.50
CA VAL A 3 -38.61 -17.88 37.76
C VAL A 3 -37.29 -18.41 37.25
N LEU A 4 -37.32 -18.88 35.99
CA LEU A 4 -36.14 -19.21 35.22
C LEU A 4 -35.39 -17.92 34.92
N ASN A 5 -34.23 -17.76 35.55
CA ASN A 5 -33.31 -16.68 35.26
C ASN A 5 -32.51 -17.08 34.02
N THR A 6 -33.02 -16.74 32.84
CA THR A 6 -32.26 -16.86 31.59
C THR A 6 -31.42 -15.61 31.42
N SER A 7 -30.18 -15.68 31.90
CA SER A 7 -29.10 -14.76 31.53
C SER A 7 -28.87 -14.88 30.03
N HIS A 8 -29.44 -13.96 29.26
CA HIS A 8 -29.03 -13.72 27.89
C HIS A 8 -27.61 -13.17 27.93
N GLU A 9 -26.63 -14.05 27.70
CA GLU A 9 -25.31 -13.66 27.23
C GLU A 9 -25.51 -12.91 25.91
N THR A 10 -25.34 -11.59 25.94
CA THR A 10 -25.16 -10.78 24.74
C THR A 10 -23.86 -11.24 24.10
N LYS A 11 -23.96 -12.11 23.10
CA LYS A 11 -22.89 -12.35 22.12
C LYS A 11 -22.41 -10.98 21.63
N THR A 12 -21.17 -10.66 21.91
CA THR A 12 -20.47 -9.52 21.35
C THR A 12 -20.60 -9.60 19.83
N ASP A 13 -21.31 -8.65 19.24
CA ASP A 13 -21.45 -8.49 17.80
C ASP A 13 -20.05 -8.14 17.25
N GLN A 14 -19.30 -9.15 16.80
CA GLN A 14 -18.01 -8.98 16.15
C GLN A 14 -18.25 -8.17 14.86
N ARG A 15 -18.05 -6.86 14.94
CA ARG A 15 -18.17 -5.95 13.80
C ARG A 15 -17.01 -6.18 12.85
N ILE A 16 -17.22 -7.02 11.85
CA ILE A 16 -16.31 -7.16 10.71
C ILE A 16 -16.02 -5.77 10.14
N LYS A 17 -14.77 -5.32 10.21
CA LYS A 17 -14.34 -4.07 9.60
C LYS A 17 -14.59 -4.10 8.10
N THR A 18 -15.20 -3.04 7.58
CA THR A 18 -15.31 -2.81 6.14
C THR A 18 -13.94 -2.52 5.54
N CYS A 19 -13.75 -2.78 4.24
CA CYS A 19 -12.47 -2.50 3.59
C CYS A 19 -12.13 -0.99 3.61
N GLY A 20 -13.13 -0.10 3.62
CA GLY A 20 -12.92 1.35 3.80
C GLY A 20 -12.36 1.72 5.18
N GLN A 21 -12.85 1.08 6.25
CA GLN A 21 -12.30 1.25 7.60
C GLN A 21 -10.87 0.70 7.68
N LEU A 22 -10.62 -0.47 7.07
CA LEU A 22 -9.29 -1.06 7.01
C LEU A 22 -8.29 -0.16 6.27
N LYS A 23 -8.68 0.41 5.13
CA LYS A 23 -7.88 1.40 4.39
C LYS A 23 -7.55 2.61 5.25
N LEU A 24 -8.53 3.15 5.98
CA LEU A 24 -8.31 4.29 6.86
C LEU A 24 -7.35 3.97 8.01
N GLU A 25 -7.50 2.80 8.64
CA GLU A 25 -6.59 2.35 9.70
C GLU A 25 -5.15 2.17 9.19
N LEU A 26 -4.97 1.59 8.00
CA LEU A 26 -3.65 1.47 7.37
C LEU A 26 -3.00 2.82 7.13
N ILE A 27 -3.77 3.82 6.67
CA ILE A 27 -3.24 5.18 6.45
C ILE A 27 -2.83 5.81 7.79
N GLN A 28 -3.63 5.63 8.84
CA GLN A 28 -3.42 6.27 10.14
C GLN A 28 -2.32 5.61 10.98
N ARG A 29 -2.34 4.28 11.05
CA ARG A 29 -1.48 3.48 11.95
C ARG A 29 -0.21 3.00 11.26
N GLY A 30 -0.23 2.90 9.93
CA GLY A 30 0.84 2.28 9.17
C GLY A 30 0.85 0.75 9.28
N LEU A 31 1.86 0.15 8.64
CA LEU A 31 2.04 -1.29 8.55
C LEU A 31 3.38 -1.72 9.15
N TYR A 32 3.39 -2.85 9.83
CA TYR A 32 4.60 -3.57 10.19
C TYR A 32 4.68 -4.88 9.41
N ILE A 33 5.83 -5.11 8.78
CA ILE A 33 6.15 -6.36 8.10
C ILE A 33 7.33 -6.99 8.85
N SER A 34 7.16 -8.23 9.31
CA SER A 34 8.24 -8.97 9.97
C SER A 34 9.40 -9.22 8.99
N PRO A 35 10.67 -9.19 9.44
CA PRO A 35 11.82 -9.55 8.61
C PRO A 35 11.72 -10.92 7.92
N ASP A 36 10.99 -11.87 8.52
CA ASP A 36 10.78 -13.19 7.94
C ASP A 36 9.83 -13.16 6.74
N ILE A 37 8.85 -12.25 6.77
CA ILE A 37 7.86 -12.07 5.71
C ILE A 37 8.48 -11.31 4.54
N LEU A 38 9.41 -10.38 4.80
CA LEU A 38 10.15 -9.67 3.74
C LEU A 38 10.90 -10.60 2.79
N LYS A 39 11.22 -11.82 3.22
CA LYS A 39 11.91 -12.84 2.41
C LYS A 39 10.97 -13.65 1.54
N SER A 40 9.64 -13.52 1.70
CA SER A 40 8.69 -14.25 0.86
C SER A 40 8.70 -13.67 -0.57
N PRO A 41 8.51 -14.50 -1.62
CA PRO A 41 8.52 -14.03 -3.01
C PRO A 41 7.49 -12.92 -3.28
N ASP A 42 6.31 -13.02 -2.67
CA ASP A 42 5.21 -12.07 -2.84
C ASP A 42 5.52 -10.68 -2.25
N VAL A 43 6.38 -10.64 -1.23
CA VAL A 43 6.81 -9.39 -0.59
C VAL A 43 8.10 -8.87 -1.22
N ALA A 44 9.01 -9.77 -1.59
CA ALA A 44 10.28 -9.46 -2.24
C ALA A 44 10.08 -8.89 -3.65
N SER A 45 9.10 -9.41 -4.41
CA SER A 45 8.69 -8.85 -5.71
C SER A 45 8.13 -7.42 -5.58
N GLY A 46 7.49 -7.16 -4.43
CA GLY A 46 6.99 -5.87 -3.96
C GLY A 46 8.00 -4.73 -3.91
N VAL A 47 9.28 -5.07 -3.70
CA VAL A 47 10.36 -4.14 -3.31
C VAL A 47 9.93 -3.24 -2.15
N CYS A 48 9.68 -3.89 -1.03
CA CYS A 48 9.58 -3.26 0.27
C CYS A 48 10.89 -3.57 1.02
N PRO A 49 11.84 -2.61 1.15
CA PRO A 49 13.08 -2.82 1.92
C PRO A 49 12.82 -3.11 3.40
N GLY A 50 11.59 -2.88 3.86
CA GLY A 50 11.17 -3.13 5.24
C GLY A 50 11.62 -2.04 6.21
N VAL A 51 12.13 -0.91 5.71
CA VAL A 51 12.69 0.15 6.55
C VAL A 51 11.57 1.07 7.02
N PRO A 52 11.43 1.33 8.33
CA PRO A 52 10.45 2.27 8.84
C PRO A 52 10.57 3.66 8.19
N GLY A 53 9.45 4.23 7.77
CA GLY A 53 9.38 5.51 7.06
C GLY A 53 9.22 5.38 5.54
N GLU A 54 9.52 4.22 4.97
CA GLU A 54 9.19 3.92 3.58
C GLU A 54 7.70 3.60 3.41
N GLU A 55 7.25 3.52 2.16
CA GLU A 55 5.85 3.25 1.82
C GLU A 55 5.72 1.94 1.06
N VAL A 56 4.60 1.25 1.28
CA VAL A 56 4.20 0.05 0.55
C VAL A 56 2.78 0.22 0.04
N THR A 57 2.50 -0.33 -1.13
CA THR A 57 1.17 -0.33 -1.74
C THR A 57 0.53 -1.70 -1.56
N LEU A 58 -0.65 -1.74 -0.93
CA LEU A 58 -1.44 -2.95 -0.71
C LEU A 58 -2.72 -2.92 -1.52
N ALA A 59 -3.09 -4.05 -2.12
CA ALA A 59 -4.43 -4.32 -2.63
C ALA A 59 -5.25 -4.99 -1.52
N LEU A 60 -6.25 -4.29 -1.00
CA LEU A 60 -7.23 -4.87 -0.06
C LEU A 60 -8.31 -5.68 -0.80
N THR A 61 -8.60 -5.26 -2.02
CA THR A 61 -9.39 -5.95 -3.04
C THR A 61 -8.85 -5.54 -4.42
N GLU A 62 -9.38 -6.11 -5.50
CA GLU A 62 -9.01 -5.72 -6.88
C GLU A 62 -9.17 -4.21 -7.15
N ASN A 63 -10.17 -3.58 -6.52
CA ASN A 63 -10.53 -2.17 -6.76
C ASN A 63 -10.21 -1.25 -5.58
N LEU A 64 -9.64 -1.78 -4.49
CA LEU A 64 -9.33 -0.99 -3.32
C LEU A 64 -7.86 -1.13 -2.94
N ILE A 65 -7.11 -0.11 -3.32
CA ILE A 65 -5.68 -0.02 -3.09
C ILE A 65 -5.40 1.02 -1.99
N VAL A 66 -4.36 0.76 -1.20
CA VAL A 66 -3.89 1.67 -0.16
C VAL A 66 -2.38 1.72 -0.15
N LYS A 67 -1.84 2.94 -0.27
CA LYS A 67 -0.45 3.24 0.06
C LYS A 67 -0.35 3.51 1.55
N THR A 68 0.55 2.83 2.24
CA THR A 68 0.73 2.97 3.70
C THR A 68 2.21 3.01 4.06
N SER A 69 2.55 3.76 5.12
CA SER A 69 3.91 3.85 5.62
C SER A 69 4.28 2.66 6.51
N LEU A 70 5.50 2.17 6.37
CA LEU A 70 6.07 1.18 7.26
C LEU A 70 6.41 1.82 8.60
N LYS A 71 6.02 1.16 9.67
CA LYS A 71 6.24 1.61 11.05
C LYS A 71 6.96 0.53 11.85
N PRO A 72 7.75 0.93 12.86
CA PRO A 72 8.30 -0.02 13.80
C PRO A 72 7.17 -0.62 14.66
N LYS A 73 7.37 -1.86 15.13
CA LYS A 73 6.35 -2.66 15.82
C LYS A 73 5.84 -2.00 17.12
N ASP A 74 6.67 -1.21 17.78
CA ASP A 74 6.40 -0.52 19.04
C ASP A 74 5.39 0.63 18.92
N LYS A 75 5.08 1.09 17.69
CA LYS A 75 4.10 2.15 17.43
C LYS A 75 2.68 1.65 17.15
N ALA A 76 2.37 0.42 17.57
CA ALA A 76 1.09 -0.26 17.37
C ALA A 76 0.53 -0.22 15.92
N PRO A 77 1.36 -0.44 14.88
CA PRO A 77 0.87 -0.52 13.50
C PRO A 77 0.02 -1.78 13.28
N MET A 78 -0.62 -1.86 12.13
CA MET A 78 -1.21 -3.13 11.68
C MET A 78 -0.10 -4.10 11.29
N ILE A 79 -0.30 -5.40 11.51
CA ILE A 79 0.74 -6.42 11.31
C ILE A 79 0.39 -7.25 10.08
N LEU A 80 1.32 -7.35 9.14
CA LEU A 80 1.22 -8.31 8.05
C LEU A 80 1.71 -9.68 8.53
N LYS A 81 0.98 -10.74 8.21
CA LYS A 81 1.30 -12.14 8.50
C LYS A 81 1.20 -12.97 7.22
N VAL A 82 1.78 -14.17 7.27
CA VAL A 82 1.55 -15.21 6.27
C VAL A 82 0.72 -16.31 6.92
N GLN A 83 -0.42 -16.65 6.32
CA GLN A 83 -1.27 -17.75 6.77
C GLN A 83 -1.72 -18.55 5.55
N ASN A 84 -1.47 -19.87 5.54
CA ASN A 84 -1.78 -20.75 4.41
C ASN A 84 -1.25 -20.20 3.06
N ASP A 85 0.02 -19.77 3.05
CA ASP A 85 0.71 -19.16 1.89
C ASP A 85 0.07 -17.87 1.35
N LYS A 86 -0.85 -17.25 2.10
CA LYS A 86 -1.47 -15.96 1.76
C LYS A 86 -0.97 -14.87 2.69
N LEU A 87 -0.82 -13.66 2.15
CA LEU A 87 -0.54 -12.47 2.95
C LEU A 87 -1.83 -11.98 3.58
N VAL A 88 -1.80 -11.78 4.90
CA VAL A 88 -2.98 -11.49 5.70
C VAL A 88 -2.68 -10.35 6.66
N LEU A 89 -3.60 -9.39 6.78
CA LEU A 89 -3.57 -8.33 7.79
C LEU A 89 -4.17 -8.85 9.09
N ASP A 90 -3.36 -8.84 10.14
CA ASP A 90 -3.79 -9.06 11.51
C ASP A 90 -4.60 -7.86 12.00
N ALA A 91 -5.92 -8.04 12.04
CA ALA A 91 -6.85 -7.04 12.52
C ALA A 91 -7.13 -7.16 14.03
N GLY A 92 -6.45 -8.07 14.74
CA GLY A 92 -6.64 -8.28 16.18
C GLY A 92 -7.86 -9.16 16.48
N GLU A 93 -8.91 -8.58 17.08
CA GLU A 93 -10.15 -9.29 17.46
C GLU A 93 -11.09 -9.55 16.27
N ASP A 94 -10.79 -8.93 15.12
CA ASP A 94 -11.56 -9.07 13.88
C ASP A 94 -11.01 -10.19 13.00
N GLU A 95 -11.80 -10.59 12.01
CA GLU A 95 -11.38 -11.57 11.02
C GLU A 95 -10.20 -11.05 10.19
N ASP A 96 -9.16 -11.89 10.14
CA ASP A 96 -7.97 -11.73 9.33
C ASP A 96 -8.33 -11.53 7.84
N ARG A 97 -7.69 -10.55 7.19
CA ARG A 97 -8.00 -10.19 5.80
C ARG A 97 -6.83 -10.46 4.86
N GLU A 98 -7.07 -11.26 3.84
CA GLU A 98 -6.12 -11.46 2.74
C GLU A 98 -5.89 -10.15 2.00
N VAL A 99 -4.62 -9.87 1.69
CA VAL A 99 -4.18 -8.69 0.94
C VAL A 99 -3.10 -9.06 -0.07
N GLY A 100 -3.01 -8.31 -1.15
CA GLY A 100 -1.88 -8.37 -2.08
C GLY A 100 -0.90 -7.23 -1.83
N ILE A 101 0.39 -7.47 -2.09
CA ILE A 101 1.36 -6.39 -2.26
C ILE A 101 1.41 -6.05 -3.74
N ILE A 102 1.24 -4.77 -4.07
CA ILE A 102 1.41 -4.30 -5.45
C ILE A 102 2.90 -3.97 -5.63
N PRO A 103 3.60 -4.65 -6.54
CA PRO A 103 5.02 -4.40 -6.75
C PRO A 103 5.24 -3.03 -7.38
N LEU A 104 6.31 -2.37 -6.94
CA LEU A 104 6.78 -1.18 -7.62
C LEU A 104 7.21 -1.56 -9.05
N PRO A 105 6.73 -0.87 -10.09
CA PRO A 105 7.13 -1.14 -11.47
C PRO A 105 8.62 -0.91 -11.71
N ALA A 106 9.19 -1.61 -12.68
CA ALA A 106 10.61 -1.54 -13.00
C ALA A 106 11.03 -0.14 -13.45
N PHE A 107 10.22 0.55 -14.25
CA PHE A 107 10.52 1.93 -14.66
C PHE A 107 10.65 2.88 -13.47
N LEU A 108 9.79 2.75 -12.43
CA LEU A 108 9.91 3.56 -11.22
C LEU A 108 11.13 3.17 -10.39
N LYS A 109 11.47 1.88 -10.30
CA LYS A 109 12.70 1.43 -9.63
C LYS A 109 13.94 2.08 -10.25
N ASN A 110 14.01 2.11 -11.58
CA ASN A 110 15.12 2.73 -12.31
C ASN A 110 15.18 4.24 -12.04
N LEU A 111 14.03 4.92 -12.06
CA LEU A 111 13.95 6.35 -11.77
C LEU A 111 14.35 6.69 -10.32
N MET A 112 13.94 5.88 -9.33
CA MET A 112 14.24 6.14 -7.92
C MET A 112 15.74 6.01 -7.58
N ASN A 113 16.50 5.25 -8.37
CA ASN A 113 17.96 5.14 -8.20
C ASN A 113 18.69 6.41 -8.65
N GLU A 114 18.04 7.26 -9.43
CA GLU A 114 18.61 8.51 -9.95
C GLU A 114 17.86 9.71 -9.35
N ARG A 115 18.48 10.44 -8.42
CA ARG A 115 17.90 11.70 -7.90
C ARG A 115 17.87 12.75 -9.02
N THR A 116 16.78 12.78 -9.75
CA THR A 116 16.54 13.64 -10.90
C THR A 116 15.21 14.37 -10.73
N PRO A 117 14.96 15.44 -11.49
CA PRO A 117 13.62 16.03 -11.55
C PRO A 117 12.52 15.02 -11.93
N LEU A 118 12.87 13.89 -12.56
CA LEU A 118 11.92 12.82 -12.87
C LEU A 118 11.48 12.11 -11.59
N SER A 119 12.42 11.61 -10.79
CA SER A 119 12.14 10.86 -9.57
C SER A 119 11.33 11.65 -8.52
N GLU A 120 11.44 12.98 -8.53
CA GLU A 120 10.74 13.86 -7.59
C GLU A 120 9.34 14.30 -8.04
N ASN A 121 9.01 14.12 -9.33
CA ASN A 121 7.76 14.63 -9.91
C ASN A 121 6.87 13.52 -10.48
N ILE A 122 7.13 12.26 -10.16
CA ILE A 122 6.35 11.11 -10.61
C ILE A 122 6.04 10.22 -9.42
N CYS A 123 4.80 9.75 -9.31
CA CYS A 123 4.46 8.68 -8.39
C CYS A 123 3.35 7.80 -8.96
N LEU A 124 3.26 6.57 -8.44
CA LEU A 124 2.10 5.71 -8.60
C LEU A 124 1.31 5.70 -7.29
N ASP A 125 0.00 5.93 -7.40
CA ASP A 125 -0.96 5.71 -6.32
C ASP A 125 -1.89 4.57 -6.73
N GLY A 126 -1.53 3.34 -6.36
CA GLY A 126 -2.08 2.13 -6.98
C GLY A 126 -1.69 2.04 -8.45
N TYR A 127 -2.69 1.99 -9.34
CA TYR A 127 -2.50 1.99 -10.79
C TYR A 127 -2.64 3.39 -11.42
N CYS A 128 -2.74 4.44 -10.60
CA CYS A 128 -2.83 5.81 -11.11
C CYS A 128 -1.44 6.44 -11.23
N LEU A 129 -0.96 6.62 -12.46
CA LEU A 129 0.28 7.36 -12.73
C LEU A 129 0.05 8.87 -12.55
N ASN A 130 0.71 9.45 -11.55
CA ASN A 130 0.71 10.88 -11.30
C ASN A 130 2.00 11.52 -11.81
N ILE A 131 1.88 12.54 -12.67
CA ILE A 131 3.00 13.33 -13.17
C ILE A 131 2.79 14.79 -12.77
N PHE A 132 3.66 15.32 -11.92
CA PHE A 132 3.58 16.68 -11.41
C PHE A 132 4.29 17.67 -12.33
N LEU A 133 3.53 18.24 -13.26
CA LEU A 133 4.01 19.24 -14.20
C LEU A 133 3.83 20.66 -13.66
N ARG A 134 4.90 21.45 -13.75
CA ARG A 134 4.92 22.85 -13.33
C ARG A 134 5.55 23.70 -14.43
N ALA A 135 4.97 24.86 -14.66
CA ALA A 135 5.55 25.85 -15.54
C ALA A 135 6.72 26.55 -14.83
N VAL A 136 7.88 26.58 -15.47
CA VAL A 136 9.13 27.19 -15.00
C VAL A 136 9.61 28.22 -16.03
N ASP A 137 10.64 28.99 -15.71
CA ASP A 137 11.21 30.00 -16.61
C ASP A 137 10.13 30.99 -17.12
N ASN A 138 9.39 31.59 -16.18
CA ASN A 138 8.26 32.49 -16.44
C ASN A 138 7.19 31.90 -17.39
N GLY A 139 6.96 30.58 -17.30
CA GLY A 139 5.93 29.90 -18.08
C GLY A 139 6.39 29.42 -19.46
N LYS A 140 7.67 29.57 -19.80
CA LYS A 140 8.20 29.18 -21.12
C LYS A 140 8.51 27.69 -21.22
N LYS A 141 8.66 26.99 -20.10
CA LYS A 141 9.07 25.59 -20.05
C LYS A 141 8.31 24.84 -18.96
N LEU A 142 8.29 23.51 -19.08
CA LEU A 142 7.90 22.62 -17.98
C LEU A 142 9.14 22.24 -17.16
N ASN A 143 8.93 21.85 -15.90
CA ASN A 143 9.94 21.25 -15.04
C ASN A 143 10.47 19.89 -15.54
N MET A 144 9.91 19.36 -16.62
CA MET A 144 10.29 18.10 -17.26
C MET A 144 10.23 18.26 -18.79
N SER A 145 11.16 17.62 -19.52
CA SER A 145 11.12 17.63 -20.98
C SER A 145 9.96 16.77 -21.50
N LYS A 146 9.45 17.11 -22.69
CA LYS A 146 8.39 16.34 -23.36
C LYS A 146 8.79 14.88 -23.55
N ASP A 147 10.02 14.63 -24.00
CA ASP A 147 10.51 13.29 -24.31
C ASP A 147 10.51 12.40 -23.06
N HIS A 148 10.88 12.96 -21.91
CA HIS A 148 10.81 12.22 -20.65
C HIS A 148 9.36 11.91 -20.26
N ILE A 149 8.46 12.88 -20.34
CA ILE A 149 7.03 12.67 -20.01
C ILE A 149 6.48 11.53 -20.86
N VAL A 150 6.73 11.53 -22.17
CA VAL A 150 6.27 10.49 -23.09
C VAL A 150 6.87 9.13 -22.73
N ALA A 151 8.19 9.05 -22.50
CA ALA A 151 8.85 7.80 -22.16
C ALA A 151 8.31 7.17 -20.86
N ILE A 152 8.02 7.99 -19.85
CA ILE A 152 7.45 7.52 -18.58
C ILE A 152 6.05 6.99 -18.76
N VAL A 153 5.21 7.71 -19.49
CA VAL A 153 3.85 7.26 -19.81
C VAL A 153 3.92 5.93 -20.55
N GLN A 154 4.73 5.84 -21.61
CA GLN A 154 4.92 4.59 -22.37
C GLN A 154 5.36 3.42 -21.47
N SER A 155 6.36 3.65 -20.61
CA SER A 155 6.85 2.60 -19.70
C SER A 155 5.76 2.13 -18.73
N ALA A 156 4.95 3.05 -18.20
CA ALA A 156 3.86 2.69 -17.29
C ALA A 156 2.78 1.84 -17.97
N PHE A 157 2.44 2.16 -19.22
CA PHE A 157 1.49 1.39 -20.04
C PHE A 157 2.07 0.02 -20.46
N GLU A 158 3.33 -0.02 -20.90
CA GLU A 158 4.00 -1.26 -21.33
C GLU A 158 4.14 -2.26 -20.17
N GLU A 159 4.36 -1.79 -18.95
CA GLU A 159 4.42 -2.62 -17.75
C GLU A 159 3.03 -2.92 -17.14
N GLY A 160 1.93 -2.47 -17.76
CA GLY A 160 0.57 -2.67 -17.24
C GLY A 160 0.37 -2.07 -15.84
N SER A 161 1.12 -1.01 -15.53
CA SER A 161 1.15 -0.37 -14.22
C SER A 161 0.24 0.86 -14.12
N ALA A 162 -0.30 1.29 -15.26
CA ALA A 162 -1.31 2.34 -15.36
C ALA A 162 -2.28 2.05 -16.50
N ASP A 163 -3.55 2.42 -16.30
CA ASP A 163 -4.65 2.35 -17.26
C ASP A 163 -4.94 3.71 -17.93
#